data_AF-A0AAV7HLW4-F1
#
_entry.id   AF-A0AAV7HLW4-F1
#
_cell.length_a   1.000
_cell.length_b   1.000
_cell.length_c   1.000
_cell.angle_alpha   90.00
_cell.angle_beta   90.00
_cell.angle_gamma   90.00
#
_symmetry.space_group_name_H-M   'P 1'
#
loop_
_entity.id
_entity.type
_entity.pdbx_description
1 polymer ?
#
loop_
_entity_poly.entity_id
_entity_poly.type
_entity_poly.pdbx_seq_one_letter_code
_entity_poly.pdbx_strand_id
1 'polypeptide(L)'
;MGHLFAISKLAKLLIDRHHFTITFINFSEYANKTQDAFLSSLPSSINSLYLPPMPLSDLPEDSAIKTRLSVAAARSVPYMHSLLLLLRSSTHLVTFITDIFATPACDAMKALKIPHLIIIPTNLLFLTLIFHLPALNAELSCDF
;
A
#
# COMPACT_ATOMS: atom_id res chain seq x y z
N MET A 1 10.42 -5.68 1.75
CA MET A 1 11.16 -5.75 0.47
C MET A 1 10.39 -6.40 -0.68
N GLY A 2 9.78 -7.60 -0.52
CA GLY A 2 9.13 -8.30 -1.66
C GLY A 2 8.02 -7.51 -2.37
N HIS A 3 7.10 -6.91 -1.62
CA HIS A 3 6.04 -6.04 -2.15
C HIS A 3 6.61 -4.83 -2.89
N LEU A 4 7.56 -4.14 -2.27
CA LEU A 4 8.24 -2.97 -2.85
C LEU A 4 8.92 -3.32 -4.18
N PHE A 5 9.67 -4.42 -4.26
CA PHE A 5 10.30 -4.84 -5.52
C PHE A 5 9.28 -5.10 -6.64
N ALA A 6 8.16 -5.76 -6.34
CA ALA A 6 7.12 -6.01 -7.33
C ALA A 6 6.49 -4.71 -7.83
N ILE A 7 6.15 -3.79 -6.93
CA ILE A 7 5.58 -2.48 -7.26
C ILE A 7 6.59 -1.63 -8.05
N SER A 8 7.88 -1.67 -7.71
CA SER A 8 8.93 -0.98 -8.48
C SER A 8 9.08 -1.49 -9.90
N LYS A 9 8.90 -2.79 -10.15
CA LYS A 9 8.89 -3.31 -11.52
C LYS A 9 7.72 -2.75 -12.32
N LEU A 10 6.53 -2.68 -11.72
CA LEU A 10 5.38 -2.06 -12.38
C LEU A 10 5.61 -0.56 -12.61
N ALA A 11 6.13 0.16 -11.61
CA ALA A 11 6.41 1.60 -11.72
C ALA A 11 7.32 1.89 -12.91
N LYS A 12 8.39 1.12 -13.08
CA LYS A 12 9.29 1.24 -14.26
C LYS A 12 8.54 1.01 -15.57
N LEU A 13 7.70 -0.02 -15.66
CA LEU A 13 6.89 -0.27 -16.86
C LEU A 13 5.92 0.89 -17.16
N LEU A 14 5.30 1.49 -16.14
CA LEU A 14 4.41 2.63 -16.29
C LEU A 14 5.15 3.88 -16.77
N ILE A 15 6.36 4.11 -16.27
CA ILE A 15 7.23 5.20 -16.74
C ILE A 15 7.65 4.95 -18.19
N ASP A 16 8.19 3.77 -18.49
CA ASP A 16 8.82 3.47 -19.78
C ASP A 16 7.81 3.41 -20.92
N ARG A 17 6.60 2.89 -20.67
CA ARG A 17 5.58 2.66 -21.70
C ARG A 17 4.48 3.71 -21.76
N HIS A 18 4.24 4.41 -20.66
CA HIS A 18 3.11 5.34 -20.53
C HIS A 18 3.52 6.73 -20.03
N HIS A 19 4.81 6.96 -19.77
CA HIS A 19 5.37 8.25 -19.38
C HIS A 19 4.73 8.85 -18.12
N PHE A 20 4.27 7.99 -17.20
CA PHE A 20 3.77 8.45 -15.90
C PHE A 20 4.92 8.87 -14.99
N THR A 21 4.67 9.87 -14.16
CA THR A 21 5.48 10.15 -12.96
C THR A 21 4.93 9.32 -11.81
N ILE A 22 5.81 8.74 -11.00
CA ILE A 22 5.42 7.86 -9.90
C ILE A 22 5.87 8.46 -8.57
N THR A 23 5.01 8.42 -7.57
CA THR A 23 5.34 8.77 -6.18
C THR A 23 5.06 7.57 -5.29
N PHE A 24 6.10 7.02 -4.68
CA PHE A 24 5.96 6.00 -3.65
C PHE A 24 5.65 6.63 -2.31
N ILE A 25 4.70 6.04 -1.60
CA ILE A 25 4.30 6.46 -0.26
C ILE A 25 4.60 5.28 0.66
N ASN A 26 5.54 5.49 1.57
CA ASN A 26 6.09 4.44 2.42
C ASN A 26 5.74 4.70 3.89
N PHE A 27 5.62 3.65 4.67
CA PHE A 27 5.51 3.75 6.12
C PHE A 27 6.91 3.94 6.74
N SER A 28 7.09 5.00 7.52
CA SER A 28 8.39 5.31 8.15
C SER A 28 8.83 4.26 9.18
N GLU A 29 7.89 3.60 9.86
CA GLU A 29 8.17 2.55 10.85
C GLU A 29 8.91 1.33 10.29
N TYR A 30 8.80 1.10 8.98
CA TYR A 30 9.44 -0.02 8.30
C TYR A 30 10.64 0.41 7.44
N ALA A 31 11.00 1.69 7.48
CA ALA A 31 12.18 2.20 6.80
C ALA A 31 13.44 1.52 7.36
N ASN A 32 14.33 1.13 6.45
CA ASN A 32 15.60 0.50 6.80
C ASN A 32 16.62 0.82 5.72
N LYS A 33 17.91 0.68 6.05
CA LYS A 33 19.02 1.03 5.15
C LYS A 33 18.92 0.36 3.78
N THR A 34 18.45 -0.89 3.73
CA THR A 34 18.30 -1.63 2.46
C THR A 34 17.17 -1.07 1.62
N GLN A 35 16.03 -0.73 2.23
CA GLN A 35 14.92 -0.07 1.57
C GLN A 35 15.32 1.33 1.07
N ASP A 36 15.99 2.13 1.89
CA ASP A 36 16.43 3.48 1.50
C ASP A 36 17.44 3.44 0.36
N ALA A 37 18.42 2.54 0.41
CA ALA A 37 19.39 2.34 -0.67
C ALA A 37 18.69 1.91 -1.97
N PHE A 38 17.70 1.01 -1.87
CA PHE A 38 16.93 0.58 -3.02
C PHE A 38 16.10 1.73 -3.61
N LEU A 39 15.36 2.48 -2.80
CA LEU A 39 14.58 3.64 -3.25
C LEU A 39 15.47 4.71 -3.88
N SER A 40 16.65 4.96 -3.30
CA SER A 40 17.63 5.91 -3.84
C SER A 40 18.26 5.45 -5.17
N SER A 41 18.23 4.14 -5.46
CA SER A 41 18.72 3.59 -6.73
C SER A 41 17.68 3.67 -7.87
N LEU A 42 16.45 4.11 -7.58
CA LEU A 42 15.40 4.22 -8.58
C LEU A 42 15.61 5.45 -9.49
N PRO A 43 15.07 5.44 -10.73
CA PRO A 43 15.12 6.59 -11.63
C PRO A 43 14.55 7.86 -11.00
N SER A 44 15.04 9.03 -11.42
CA SER A 44 14.60 10.35 -10.92
C SER A 44 13.12 10.67 -11.20
N SER A 45 12.47 9.93 -12.10
CA SER A 45 11.02 9.98 -12.34
C SER A 45 10.19 9.31 -11.25
N ILE A 46 10.83 8.63 -10.28
CA ILE A 46 10.20 8.05 -9.10
C ILE A 46 10.55 8.88 -7.87
N ASN A 47 9.55 9.57 -7.33
CA ASN A 47 9.64 10.24 -6.04
C ASN A 47 9.32 9.25 -4.91
N SER A 48 9.87 9.48 -3.73
CA SER A 48 9.56 8.71 -2.53
C SER A 48 9.21 9.64 -1.37
N LEU A 49 8.08 9.37 -0.74
CA LEU A 49 7.59 10.05 0.45
C LEU A 49 7.41 9.04 1.57
N TYR A 50 7.54 9.53 2.81
CA TYR A 50 7.31 8.76 4.01
C TYR A 50 6.14 9.34 4.78
N LEU A 51 5.22 8.47 5.19
CA LEU A 51 4.16 8.82 6.12
C LEU A 51 4.76 9.01 7.52
N PRO A 52 4.14 9.85 8.36
CA PRO A 52 4.50 9.92 9.78
C PRO A 52 4.46 8.53 10.44
N PRO A 53 5.24 8.29 11.51
CA PRO A 53 5.16 7.04 12.24
C PRO A 53 3.78 6.85 12.85
N MET A 54 3.14 5.71 12.60
CA MET A 54 1.88 5.34 13.22
C MET A 54 2.13 4.77 14.61
N PRO A 55 1.34 5.16 15.63
CA PRO A 55 1.42 4.51 16.92
C PRO A 55 1.01 3.05 16.74
N LEU A 56 1.85 2.10 17.13
CA LEU A 56 1.57 0.65 17.15
C LEU A 56 1.86 0.01 18.51
N SER A 57 2.10 0.83 19.55
CA SER A 57 2.50 0.38 20.90
C SER A 57 1.39 -0.37 21.64
N ASP A 58 0.15 -0.26 21.18
CA ASP A 58 -1.01 -0.98 21.72
C ASP A 58 -1.14 -2.40 21.17
N LEU A 59 -0.36 -2.76 20.14
CA LEU A 59 -0.33 -4.12 19.61
C LEU A 59 0.60 -5.01 20.45
N PRO A 60 0.25 -6.28 20.69
CA PRO A 60 1.16 -7.26 21.29
C PRO A 60 2.49 -7.34 20.53
N GLU A 61 3.60 -7.50 21.23
CA GLU A 61 4.94 -7.53 20.62
C GLU A 61 5.09 -8.65 19.58
N ASP A 62 4.43 -9.78 19.82
CA ASP A 62 4.38 -10.97 18.97
C ASP A 62 3.35 -10.90 17.84
N SER A 63 2.66 -9.76 17.69
CA SER A 63 1.72 -9.54 16.59
C SER A 63 2.38 -9.83 15.24
N ALA A 64 1.73 -10.68 14.44
CA ALA A 64 2.20 -11.01 13.11
C ALA A 64 2.45 -9.74 12.26
N ILE A 65 3.51 -9.75 11.45
CA ILE A 65 3.88 -8.60 10.61
C ILE A 65 2.73 -8.13 9.71
N LYS A 66 1.90 -9.05 9.22
CA LYS A 66 0.73 -8.74 8.40
C LYS A 66 -0.32 -7.92 9.16
N THR A 67 -0.53 -8.25 10.44
CA THR A 67 -1.43 -7.52 11.34
C THR A 67 -0.91 -6.11 11.57
N ARG A 68 0.38 -5.98 11.91
CA ARG A 68 1.02 -4.68 12.15
C ARG A 68 0.93 -3.77 10.92
N LEU A 69 1.23 -4.29 9.72
CA LEU A 69 1.10 -3.55 8.46
C LEU A 69 -0.34 -3.10 8.19
N SER A 70 -1.32 -3.98 8.39
CA SER A 70 -2.73 -3.67 8.15
C SER A 70 -3.26 -2.61 9.12
N VAL A 71 -2.84 -2.67 10.39
CA VAL A 71 -3.19 -1.67 11.40
C VAL A 71 -2.52 -0.33 11.10
N ALA A 72 -1.24 -0.31 10.73
CA ALA A 72 -0.55 0.90 10.32
C ALA A 72 -1.25 1.56 9.10
N ALA A 73 -1.68 0.75 8.12
CA ALA A 73 -2.42 1.24 6.97
C ALA A 73 -3.81 1.79 7.32
N ALA A 74 -4.53 1.16 8.24
CA ALA A 74 -5.81 1.68 8.72
C ALA A 74 -5.64 3.02 9.44
N ARG A 75 -4.60 3.14 10.28
CA ARG A 75 -4.30 4.37 11.03
C ARG A 75 -3.78 5.49 10.14
N SER A 76 -3.18 5.16 9.00
CA SER A 76 -2.64 6.17 8.09
C SER A 76 -3.69 6.83 7.19
N VAL A 77 -4.95 6.37 7.18
CA VAL A 77 -6.02 6.90 6.31
C VAL A 77 -6.17 8.43 6.37
N PRO A 78 -6.18 9.10 7.54
CA PRO A 78 -6.29 10.57 7.61
C PRO A 78 -5.07 11.29 7.00
N TYR A 79 -3.88 10.72 7.18
CA TYR A 79 -2.64 11.25 6.62
C TYR A 79 -2.60 11.05 5.11
N MET A 80 -3.02 9.87 4.64
CA MET A 80 -3.20 9.58 3.22
C MET A 80 -4.16 10.57 2.58
N HIS A 81 -5.33 10.81 3.18
CA HIS A 81 -6.30 11.78 2.68
C HIS A 81 -5.68 13.18 2.48
N SER A 82 -4.96 13.67 3.48
CA SER A 82 -4.29 14.97 3.43
C SER A 82 -3.19 15.02 2.36
N LEU A 83 -2.39 13.96 2.26
CA LEU A 83 -1.32 13.85 1.27
C LEU A 83 -1.88 13.80 -0.16
N LEU A 84 -2.96 13.08 -0.39
CA LEU A 84 -3.59 12.97 -1.71
C LEU A 84 -4.22 14.30 -2.15
N LEU A 85 -4.79 15.07 -1.23
CA LEU A 85 -5.25 16.43 -1.53
C LEU A 85 -4.09 17.31 -2.00
N LEU A 86 -2.95 17.24 -1.30
CA LEU A 86 -1.74 17.98 -1.69
C LEU A 86 -1.24 17.53 -3.07
N LEU A 87 -1.11 16.23 -3.31
CA LEU A 87 -0.68 15.67 -4.59
C LEU A 87 -1.64 16.03 -5.72
N ARG A 88 -2.96 15.97 -5.48
CA ARG A 88 -3.98 16.37 -6.46
C ARG A 88 -3.95 17.87 -6.76
N SER A 89 -3.57 18.70 -5.80
CA SER A 89 -3.45 20.15 -6.01
C SER A 89 -2.18 20.57 -6.75
N SER A 90 -1.11 19.78 -6.63
CA SER A 90 0.22 20.08 -7.19
C SER A 90 0.53 19.32 -8.48
N THR A 91 -0.22 18.25 -8.76
CA THR A 91 0.01 17.34 -9.89
C THR A 91 -1.31 16.88 -10.50
N HIS A 92 -1.25 16.36 -11.73
CA HIS A 92 -2.39 15.67 -12.34
C HIS A 92 -2.47 14.22 -11.83
N LEU A 93 -2.94 14.04 -10.59
CA LEU A 93 -3.05 12.73 -9.95
C LEU A 93 -4.14 11.87 -10.63
N VAL A 94 -3.72 10.84 -11.37
CA VAL A 94 -4.62 10.01 -12.19
C VAL A 94 -5.16 8.78 -11.47
N THR A 95 -4.37 8.15 -10.61
CA THR A 95 -4.74 6.91 -9.93
C THR A 95 -3.90 6.69 -8.68
N PHE A 96 -4.40 5.86 -7.78
CA PHE A 96 -3.66 5.33 -6.64
C PHE A 96 -3.53 3.81 -6.73
N ILE A 97 -2.34 3.30 -6.47
CA ILE A 97 -2.06 1.87 -6.55
C ILE A 97 -1.57 1.41 -5.18
N THR A 98 -2.23 0.41 -4.62
CA THR A 98 -1.90 -0.17 -3.31
C THR A 98 -1.67 -1.66 -3.39
N ASP A 99 -1.09 -2.24 -2.35
CA ASP A 99 -1.05 -3.70 -2.18
C ASP A 99 -2.18 -4.20 -1.27
N ILE A 100 -2.21 -5.52 -1.05
CA ILE A 100 -3.22 -6.18 -0.23
C ILE A 100 -3.26 -5.76 1.24
N PHE A 101 -2.19 -5.18 1.80
CA PHE A 101 -2.13 -4.79 3.21
C PHE A 101 -2.54 -3.34 3.42
N ALA A 102 -2.39 -2.50 2.38
CA ALA A 102 -2.79 -1.10 2.43
C ALA A 102 -4.14 -0.82 1.76
N THR A 103 -5.05 -1.80 1.76
CA THR A 103 -6.44 -1.63 1.30
C THR A 103 -7.27 -0.66 2.13
N PRO A 104 -7.04 -0.42 3.44
CA PRO A 104 -7.74 0.64 4.16
C PRO A 104 -7.53 2.04 3.56
N ALA A 105 -6.37 2.29 2.92
CA ALA A 105 -6.09 3.55 2.24
C ALA A 105 -7.04 3.80 1.05
N CYS A 106 -7.71 2.77 0.52
CA CYS A 106 -8.71 2.91 -0.53
C CYS A 106 -9.89 3.78 -0.07
N ASP A 107 -10.20 3.84 1.23
CA ASP A 107 -11.31 4.65 1.73
C ASP A 107 -11.03 6.15 1.57
N ALA A 108 -9.77 6.58 1.74
CA ALA A 108 -9.35 7.94 1.39
C ALA A 108 -9.52 8.22 -0.12
N MET A 109 -9.20 7.25 -0.98
CA MET A 109 -9.36 7.39 -2.44
C MET A 109 -10.83 7.53 -2.83
N LYS A 110 -11.70 6.68 -2.26
CA LYS A 110 -13.15 6.72 -2.48
C LYS A 110 -13.73 8.07 -2.08
N ALA A 111 -13.36 8.59 -0.90
CA ALA A 111 -13.79 9.90 -0.43
C ALA A 111 -13.39 11.03 -1.40
N LEU A 112 -12.21 10.93 -2.00
CA LEU A 112 -11.67 11.91 -2.95
C LEU A 112 -12.05 11.65 -4.41
N LYS A 113 -12.81 10.58 -4.71
CA LYS A 113 -13.16 10.10 -6.06
C LYS A 113 -11.93 9.89 -6.95
N ILE A 114 -10.82 9.43 -6.36
CA ILE A 114 -9.60 9.08 -7.09
C ILE A 114 -9.71 7.60 -7.53
N PRO A 115 -9.53 7.27 -8.82
CA PRO A 115 -9.42 5.89 -9.26
C PRO A 115 -8.34 5.16 -8.49
N HIS A 116 -8.59 3.91 -8.10
CA HIS A 116 -7.58 3.12 -7.38
C HIS A 116 -7.57 1.66 -7.82
N LEU A 117 -6.38 1.06 -7.73
CA LEU A 117 -6.11 -0.32 -8.10
C LEU A 117 -5.37 -1.03 -6.96
N ILE A 118 -5.65 -2.32 -6.79
CA ILE A 118 -4.95 -3.18 -5.84
C ILE A 118 -4.05 -4.11 -6.65
N ILE A 119 -2.76 -4.14 -6.32
CA ILE A 119 -1.80 -5.11 -6.83
C ILE A 119 -1.62 -6.20 -5.83
N ILE A 120 -1.74 -7.43 -6.33
CA ILE A 120 -1.54 -8.62 -5.54
C ILE A 120 -0.32 -9.32 -6.14
N PRO A 121 0.89 -9.13 -5.57
CA PRO A 121 2.14 -9.62 -6.14
C PRO A 121 2.33 -11.13 -5.88
N THR A 122 1.33 -11.93 -6.21
CA THR A 122 1.24 -13.37 -5.97
C THR A 122 0.45 -14.04 -7.13
N ASN A 123 0.09 -15.31 -6.97
CA ASN A 123 -0.65 -16.07 -7.97
C ASN A 123 -2.18 -15.90 -7.88
N LEU A 124 -2.86 -16.33 -8.95
CA LEU A 124 -4.32 -16.29 -9.04
C LEU A 124 -5.00 -17.17 -7.98
N LEU A 125 -4.42 -18.32 -7.63
CA LEU A 125 -4.99 -19.22 -6.61
C LEU A 125 -5.11 -18.52 -5.24
N PHE A 126 -4.09 -17.76 -4.85
CA PHE A 126 -4.13 -16.99 -3.62
C PHE A 126 -5.19 -15.89 -3.68
N LEU A 127 -5.33 -15.20 -4.82
CA LEU A 127 -6.40 -14.21 -4.98
C LEU A 127 -7.78 -14.86 -4.86
N THR A 128 -8.00 -15.99 -5.52
CA THR A 128 -9.23 -16.78 -5.41
C THR A 128 -9.49 -17.16 -3.95
N LEU A 129 -8.48 -17.66 -3.23
CA LEU A 129 -8.61 -17.99 -1.82
C LEU A 129 -9.03 -16.77 -0.98
N ILE A 130 -8.40 -15.61 -1.18
CA ILE A 130 -8.75 -14.38 -0.44
C ILE A 130 -10.20 -13.97 -0.69
N PHE A 131 -10.71 -14.11 -1.92
CA PHE A 131 -12.12 -13.81 -2.23
C PHE A 131 -13.11 -14.81 -1.60
N HIS A 132 -12.73 -16.09 -1.47
CA HIS A 132 -13.58 -17.10 -0.85
C HIS A 132 -13.43 -17.19 0.68
N LEU A 133 -12.39 -16.58 1.25
CA LEU A 133 -12.09 -16.68 2.68
C LEU A 133 -13.25 -16.23 3.59
N PRO A 134 -14.00 -15.15 3.30
CA PRO A 134 -15.14 -14.76 4.14
C PRO A 134 -16.26 -15.80 4.18
N ALA A 135 -16.57 -16.41 3.03
CA ALA A 135 -17.59 -17.46 2.94
C ALA A 135 -17.13 -18.72 3.67
N LEU A 136 -15.88 -19.14 3.45
CA LEU A 136 -15.28 -20.28 4.13
C LEU A 136 -15.25 -20.07 5.66
N ASN A 137 -14.93 -18.87 6.12
CA ASN A 137 -14.97 -18.54 7.55
C ASN A 137 -16.39 -18.67 8.11
N ALA A 138 -17.40 -18.18 7.40
CA ALA A 138 -18.80 -18.27 7.84
C ALA A 138 -19.30 -19.72 7.92
N GLU A 139 -18.91 -20.58 6.99
CA GLU A 139 -19.25 -22.02 7.01
C GLU A 139 -18.58 -22.78 8.15
N LEU A 140 -17.36 -22.38 8.52
CA LEU A 140 -16.58 -23.02 9.59
C LEU A 140 -16.85 -22.43 10.98
N SER A 141 -17.53 -21.29 11.07
CA SER A 141 -17.97 -20.67 12.31
C SER A 141 -19.22 -21.39 12.84
N CYS A 142 -19.10 -22.68 13.15
CA CYS A 142 -20.04 -23.35 14.04
C CYS A 142 -19.66 -23.01 15.49
N ASP A 143 -20.66 -22.65 16.30
CA ASP A 143 -20.49 -22.48 17.74
C ASP A 143 -20.00 -23.81 18.35
N PHE A 144 -18.81 -23.78 18.95
CA PHE A 144 -18.32 -24.84 19.85
C PHE A 144 -18.30 -24.31 21.28
#